data_AF-A0A937NLJ2-F1
#
_entry.id   AF-A0A937NLJ2-F1
#
_cell.length_a   1.000
_cell.length_b   1.000
_cell.length_c   1.000
_cell.angle_alpha   90.00
_cell.angle_beta   90.00
_cell.angle_gamma   90.00
#
_symmetry.space_group_name_H-M   'P 1'
#
loop_
_entity.id
_entity.type
_entity.pdbx_description
1 polymer ?
#
loop_
_entity_poly.entity_id
_entity_poly.type
_entity_poly.pdbx_seq_one_letter_code
_entity_poly.pdbx_strand_id
1 'polypeptide(L)'
;MVAEYDITEDDLRRVEHYLRLLQGSDAPALKDIGGGYYGTSALLHEVVELDILLEREPGLLKWNRHSARAFLNLNEDAHVAALVAEYTYLQCQIEQVLGEEVEIGALLWANTTMRDFDLLAESDWSGRLLVPDTAAVDRARRLLVRLREVDL
;
A
#
# COMPACT_ATOMS: atom_id res chain seq x y z
N MET A 1 15.63 0.45 3.23
CA MET A 1 16.16 0.33 1.85
C MET A 1 15.21 -0.60 1.09
N VAL A 2 14.70 -0.21 -0.08
CA VAL A 2 13.75 -0.98 -0.93
C VAL A 2 14.28 -2.38 -1.33
N ALA A 3 15.56 -2.65 -1.05
CA ALA A 3 16.24 -3.93 -1.28
C ALA A 3 15.63 -5.15 -0.56
N GLU A 4 14.83 -4.97 0.51
CA GLU A 4 14.15 -6.10 1.17
C GLU A 4 13.00 -6.70 0.34
N TYR A 5 12.50 -5.98 -0.67
CA TYR A 5 11.37 -6.41 -1.50
C TYR A 5 11.74 -6.76 -2.94
N ASP A 6 13.03 -6.76 -3.30
CA ASP A 6 13.58 -7.12 -4.63
C ASP A 6 12.76 -6.59 -5.82
N ILE A 7 12.21 -5.37 -5.70
CA ILE A 7 11.34 -4.79 -6.72
C ILE A 7 12.17 -4.50 -7.97
N THR A 8 11.81 -5.15 -9.08
CA THR A 8 12.51 -5.07 -10.36
C THR A 8 11.90 -4.04 -11.31
N GLU A 9 12.63 -3.72 -12.38
CA GLU A 9 12.06 -2.94 -13.49
C GLU A 9 10.84 -3.62 -14.14
N ASP A 10 10.75 -4.95 -14.06
CA ASP A 10 9.60 -5.66 -14.58
C ASP A 10 8.35 -5.46 -13.71
N ASP A 11 8.52 -5.46 -12.38
CA ASP A 11 7.45 -5.14 -11.44
C ASP A 11 6.90 -3.73 -11.69
N LEU A 12 7.80 -2.75 -11.89
CA LEU A 12 7.42 -1.39 -12.25
C LEU A 12 6.56 -1.35 -13.53
N ARG A 13 6.99 -2.05 -14.60
CA ARG A 13 6.22 -2.09 -15.85
C ARG A 13 4.86 -2.78 -15.67
N ARG A 14 4.80 -3.84 -14.87
CA ARG A 14 3.56 -4.56 -14.57
C ARG A 14 2.59 -3.69 -13.78
N VAL A 15 3.07 -3.00 -12.74
CA VAL A 15 2.30 -2.03 -11.95
C VAL A 15 1.80 -0.87 -12.82
N GLU A 16 2.65 -0.29 -13.67
CA GLU A 16 2.22 0.76 -14.59
C GLU A 16 1.06 0.32 -15.50
N HIS A 17 1.18 -0.88 -16.06
CA HIS A 17 0.15 -1.44 -16.92
C HIS A 17 -1.14 -1.71 -16.15
N TYR A 18 -1.02 -2.30 -14.95
CA TYR A 18 -2.14 -2.58 -14.05
C TYR A 18 -2.90 -1.31 -13.66
N LEU A 19 -2.19 -0.27 -13.23
CA LEU A 19 -2.79 1.00 -12.87
C LEU A 19 -3.50 1.66 -14.05
N ARG A 20 -2.89 1.63 -15.23
CA ARG A 20 -3.53 2.14 -16.46
C ARG A 20 -4.77 1.34 -16.85
N LEU A 21 -4.75 0.03 -16.67
CA LEU A 21 -5.90 -0.84 -16.87
C LEU A 21 -7.07 -0.45 -15.94
N LEU A 22 -6.80 -0.20 -14.66
CA LEU A 22 -7.82 0.10 -13.66
C LEU A 22 -8.32 1.56 -13.65
N GLN A 23 -7.44 2.51 -13.94
CA GLN A 23 -7.70 3.94 -13.73
C GLN A 23 -7.77 4.74 -15.04
N GLY A 24 -7.21 4.21 -16.14
CA GLY A 24 -7.07 4.89 -17.43
C GLY A 24 -5.62 5.35 -17.70
N SER A 25 -5.35 5.92 -18.88
CA SER A 25 -4.00 6.31 -19.31
C SER A 25 -3.29 7.27 -18.35
N ASP A 26 -4.05 8.15 -17.71
CA ASP A 26 -3.55 9.20 -16.80
C ASP A 26 -3.59 8.77 -15.33
N ALA A 27 -3.63 7.45 -15.06
CA ALA A 27 -3.76 6.83 -13.75
C ALA A 27 -3.11 7.67 -12.64
N PRO A 28 -3.90 8.35 -11.78
CA PRO A 28 -3.39 9.30 -10.79
C PRO A 28 -2.33 8.70 -9.87
N ALA A 29 -2.49 7.42 -9.50
CA ALA A 29 -1.57 6.69 -8.63
C ALA A 29 -0.13 6.61 -9.17
N LEU A 30 0.07 6.75 -10.50
CA LEU A 30 1.41 6.79 -11.09
C LEU A 30 2.23 8.00 -10.63
N LYS A 31 1.59 9.08 -10.16
CA LYS A 31 2.29 10.25 -9.62
C LYS A 31 2.82 10.01 -8.22
N ASP A 32 2.23 9.06 -7.52
CA ASP A 32 2.53 8.76 -6.12
C ASP A 32 3.57 7.64 -6.00
N ILE A 33 3.99 7.02 -7.12
CA ILE A 33 4.93 5.90 -7.18
C ILE A 33 6.33 6.40 -7.54
N GLY A 34 7.36 5.87 -6.87
CA GLY A 34 8.75 5.98 -7.32
C GLY A 34 9.57 7.15 -6.79
N GLY A 35 9.30 7.64 -5.57
CA GLY A 35 10.12 8.65 -4.90
C GLY A 35 10.00 8.59 -3.38
N GLY A 36 11.14 8.59 -2.70
CA GLY A 36 11.25 8.52 -1.24
C GLY A 36 10.49 7.36 -0.57
N TYR A 37 10.29 7.42 0.75
CA TYR A 37 9.71 6.37 1.56
C TYR A 37 8.23 6.22 1.23
N TYR A 38 7.53 7.34 1.02
CA TYR A 38 6.11 7.32 0.70
C TYR A 38 5.83 6.76 -0.69
N GLY A 39 6.60 7.16 -1.71
CA GLY A 39 6.43 6.60 -3.04
C GLY A 39 6.91 5.15 -3.15
N THR A 40 7.83 4.74 -2.28
CA THR A 40 8.18 3.32 -2.12
C THR A 40 7.03 2.54 -1.48
N SER A 41 6.40 3.05 -0.44
CA SER A 41 5.29 2.34 0.23
C SER A 41 4.10 2.17 -0.72
N ALA A 42 3.77 3.21 -1.49
CA ALA A 42 2.74 3.13 -2.54
C ALA A 42 3.10 2.10 -3.62
N LEU A 43 4.35 2.08 -4.08
CA LEU A 43 4.79 1.06 -5.05
C LEU A 43 4.69 -0.36 -4.47
N LEU A 44 5.12 -0.54 -3.22
CA LEU A 44 5.07 -1.83 -2.55
C LEU A 44 3.64 -2.36 -2.43
N HIS A 45 2.68 -1.49 -2.12
CA HIS A 45 1.26 -1.84 -2.13
C HIS A 45 0.86 -2.45 -3.49
N GLU A 46 1.11 -1.73 -4.57
CA GLU A 46 0.68 -2.13 -5.91
C GLU A 46 1.38 -3.41 -6.38
N VAL A 47 2.66 -3.60 -6.05
CA VAL A 47 3.41 -4.82 -6.40
C VAL A 47 2.82 -6.04 -5.69
N VAL A 48 2.61 -5.95 -4.37
CA VAL A 48 2.11 -7.08 -3.56
C VAL A 48 0.69 -7.47 -3.99
N GLU A 49 -0.19 -6.48 -4.20
CA GLU A 49 -1.54 -6.74 -4.68
C GLU A 49 -1.48 -7.43 -6.05
N LEU A 50 -0.71 -6.88 -6.99
CA LEU A 50 -0.65 -7.38 -8.35
C LEU A 50 -0.03 -8.79 -8.44
N ASP A 51 1.01 -9.08 -7.68
CA ASP A 51 1.66 -10.39 -7.70
C ASP A 51 0.70 -11.50 -7.23
N ILE A 52 -0.05 -11.27 -6.15
CA ILE A 52 -1.06 -12.20 -5.67
C ILE A 52 -2.15 -12.40 -6.73
N LEU A 53 -2.61 -11.31 -7.35
CA LEU A 53 -3.64 -11.38 -8.39
C LEU A 53 -3.14 -12.11 -9.65
N LEU A 54 -1.89 -11.90 -10.06
CA LEU A 54 -1.27 -12.57 -11.22
C LEU A 54 -0.98 -14.05 -10.97
N GLU A 55 -0.68 -14.43 -9.73
CA GLU A 55 -0.57 -15.84 -9.36
C GLU A 55 -1.91 -16.57 -9.56
N ARG A 56 -3.03 -15.89 -9.22
CA ARG A 56 -4.39 -16.43 -9.38
C ARG A 56 -4.88 -16.38 -10.83
N GLU A 57 -4.55 -15.31 -11.53
CA GLU A 57 -4.96 -15.08 -12.91
C GLU A 57 -3.83 -14.45 -13.74
N PRO A 58 -2.95 -15.29 -14.34
CA PRO A 58 -1.80 -14.81 -15.13
C PRO A 58 -2.18 -13.96 -16.35
N GLY A 59 -3.44 -14.06 -16.81
CA GLY A 59 -3.98 -13.29 -17.93
C GLY A 59 -4.54 -11.91 -17.56
N LEU A 60 -4.57 -11.54 -16.27
CA LEU A 60 -5.26 -10.35 -15.76
C LEU A 60 -4.96 -9.07 -16.54
N LEU A 61 -3.69 -8.81 -16.85
CA LEU A 61 -3.27 -7.59 -17.56
C LEU A 61 -3.77 -7.50 -19.00
N LYS A 62 -4.36 -8.55 -19.56
CA LYS A 62 -4.95 -8.56 -20.90
C LYS A 62 -6.45 -8.29 -20.89
N TRP A 63 -7.05 -8.18 -19.70
CA TRP A 63 -8.48 -8.02 -19.57
C TRP A 63 -8.93 -6.59 -19.86
N ASN A 64 -10.24 -6.43 -20.01
CA ASN A 64 -10.85 -5.10 -19.98
C ASN A 64 -10.99 -4.62 -18.52
N ARG A 65 -11.07 -3.30 -18.35
CA ARG A 65 -11.20 -2.63 -17.05
C ARG A 65 -12.34 -3.17 -16.18
N HIS A 66 -13.49 -3.47 -16.77
CA HIS A 66 -14.66 -3.92 -16.01
C HIS A 66 -14.42 -5.31 -15.39
N SER A 67 -13.91 -6.25 -16.18
CA SER A 67 -13.58 -7.60 -15.71
C SER A 67 -12.45 -7.57 -14.67
N ALA A 68 -11.41 -6.76 -14.89
CA ALA A 68 -10.31 -6.63 -13.94
C ALA A 68 -10.78 -6.08 -12.58
N ARG A 69 -11.65 -5.06 -12.58
CA ARG A 69 -12.24 -4.51 -11.34
C ARG A 69 -13.14 -5.50 -10.61
N ALA A 70 -13.96 -6.24 -11.36
CA ALA A 70 -14.81 -7.27 -10.76
C ALA A 70 -13.96 -8.36 -10.08
N PHE A 71 -12.84 -8.74 -10.69
CA PHE A 71 -11.90 -9.70 -10.11
C PHE A 71 -11.18 -9.16 -8.89
N LEU A 72 -10.71 -7.92 -8.92
CA LEU A 72 -10.12 -7.26 -7.75
C LEU A 72 -11.08 -7.29 -6.55
N ASN A 73 -12.34 -6.93 -6.76
CA ASN A 73 -13.37 -6.92 -5.70
C ASN A 73 -13.68 -8.33 -5.14
N LEU A 74 -13.34 -9.40 -5.87
CA LEU A 74 -13.52 -10.79 -5.40
C LEU A 74 -12.27 -11.32 -4.68
N ASN A 75 -11.16 -10.57 -4.71
CA ASN A 75 -9.86 -10.93 -4.14
C ASN A 75 -9.41 -9.82 -3.17
N GLU A 76 -10.31 -9.37 -2.29
CA GLU A 76 -10.00 -8.30 -1.32
C GLU A 76 -8.85 -8.67 -0.37
N ASP A 77 -8.57 -9.96 -0.19
CA ASP A 77 -7.44 -10.44 0.59
C ASP A 77 -6.07 -10.07 -0.04
N ALA A 78 -6.00 -9.92 -1.36
CA ALA A 78 -4.80 -9.39 -2.03
C ALA A 78 -4.55 -7.92 -1.62
N HIS A 79 -5.63 -7.12 -1.56
CA HIS A 79 -5.58 -5.74 -1.10
C HIS A 79 -5.18 -5.64 0.39
N VAL A 80 -5.73 -6.52 1.24
CA VAL A 80 -5.33 -6.62 2.64
C VAL A 80 -3.84 -6.93 2.79
N ALA A 81 -3.31 -7.88 2.02
CA ALA A 81 -1.88 -8.20 2.04
C ALA A 81 -1.02 -7.01 1.62
N ALA A 82 -1.46 -6.25 0.62
CA ALA A 82 -0.80 -5.02 0.18
C ALA A 82 -0.81 -3.92 1.25
N LEU A 83 -1.94 -3.70 1.94
CA LEU A 83 -2.02 -2.79 3.08
C LEU A 83 -1.04 -3.19 4.18
N VAL A 84 -0.98 -4.47 4.54
CA VAL A 84 -0.02 -4.94 5.56
C VAL A 84 1.41 -4.62 5.14
N ALA A 85 1.79 -4.93 3.89
CA ALA A 85 3.13 -4.66 3.39
C ALA A 85 3.47 -3.16 3.42
N GLU A 86 2.56 -2.31 2.91
CA GLU A 86 2.72 -0.85 2.89
C GLU A 86 2.92 -0.28 4.30
N TYR A 87 2.03 -0.60 5.23
CA TYR A 87 2.03 0.01 6.56
C TYR A 87 3.09 -0.57 7.48
N THR A 88 3.47 -1.85 7.31
CA THR A 88 4.67 -2.40 7.96
C THR A 88 5.92 -1.69 7.46
N TYR A 89 6.06 -1.47 6.15
CA TYR A 89 7.19 -0.72 5.61
C TYR A 89 7.26 0.69 6.19
N LEU A 90 6.15 1.43 6.18
CA LEU A 90 6.10 2.79 6.74
C LEU A 90 6.44 2.81 8.23
N GLN A 91 5.90 1.87 9.02
CA GLN A 91 6.23 1.73 10.43
C GLN A 91 7.74 1.53 10.62
N CYS A 92 8.36 0.62 9.87
CA CYS A 92 9.80 0.38 9.94
C CYS A 92 10.62 1.61 9.54
N GLN A 93 10.23 2.35 8.50
CA GLN A 93 10.96 3.56 8.11
C GLN A 93 10.81 4.69 9.15
N ILE A 94 9.63 4.84 9.76
CA ILE A 94 9.44 5.81 10.86
C ILE A 94 10.34 5.46 12.04
N GLU A 95 10.42 4.19 12.43
CA GLU A 95 11.29 3.74 13.50
C GLU A 95 12.78 3.98 13.15
N GLN A 96 13.23 3.54 11.98
CA GLN A 96 14.62 3.62 11.57
C GLN A 96 15.11 5.07 11.37
N VAL A 97 14.27 5.93 10.79
CA VAL A 97 14.67 7.28 10.37
C VAL A 97 14.37 8.31 11.45
N LEU A 98 13.23 8.19 12.14
CA LEU A 98 12.78 9.16 13.14
C LEU A 98 13.01 8.69 14.58
N GLY A 99 13.35 7.42 14.81
CA GLY A 99 13.54 6.85 16.15
C GLY A 99 12.24 6.74 16.95
N GLU A 100 11.10 6.67 16.26
CA GLU A 100 9.76 6.75 16.86
C GLU A 100 8.96 5.49 16.53
N GLU A 101 8.27 4.93 17.52
CA GLU A 101 7.34 3.81 17.30
C GLU A 101 5.95 4.33 16.97
N VAL A 102 5.21 3.66 16.08
CA VAL A 102 3.84 3.99 15.71
C VAL A 102 3.07 2.74 15.34
N GLU A 103 1.80 2.64 15.73
CA GLU A 103 0.95 1.49 15.44
C GLU A 103 0.39 1.55 14.01
N ILE A 104 0.30 0.41 13.33
CA ILE A 104 -0.27 0.29 11.97
C ILE A 104 -1.71 0.84 11.92
N GLY A 105 -2.52 0.56 12.93
CA GLY A 105 -3.89 1.09 13.02
C GLY A 105 -3.93 2.63 13.01
N ALA A 106 -2.99 3.28 13.68
CA ALA A 106 -2.90 4.74 13.69
C ALA A 106 -2.43 5.28 12.32
N LEU A 107 -1.51 4.59 11.65
CA LEU A 107 -1.06 4.95 10.30
C LEU A 107 -2.20 4.82 9.28
N LEU A 108 -2.99 3.75 9.33
CA LEU A 108 -4.16 3.56 8.47
C LEU A 108 -5.17 4.71 8.64
N TRP A 109 -5.55 5.03 9.88
CA TRP A 109 -6.47 6.14 10.15
C TRP A 109 -5.90 7.51 9.76
N ALA A 110 -4.57 7.65 9.78
CA ALA A 110 -3.90 8.88 9.40
C ALA A 110 -3.79 9.08 7.89
N ASN A 111 -3.68 7.98 7.13
CA ASN A 111 -3.24 8.01 5.72
C ASN A 111 -4.26 7.45 4.72
N THR A 112 -5.27 6.72 5.17
CA THR A 112 -6.29 6.15 4.28
C THR A 112 -7.73 6.33 4.82
N THR A 113 -8.68 5.68 4.16
CA THR A 113 -10.10 5.69 4.48
C THR A 113 -10.46 4.66 5.55
N MET A 114 -11.64 4.83 6.15
CA MET A 114 -12.17 3.87 7.13
C MET A 114 -12.37 2.46 6.54
N ARG A 115 -12.62 2.36 5.22
CA ARG A 115 -12.80 1.06 4.54
C ARG A 115 -11.57 0.17 4.67
N ASP A 116 -10.37 0.72 4.49
CA ASP A 116 -9.15 -0.07 4.50
C ASP A 116 -8.83 -0.59 5.91
N PHE A 117 -9.19 0.21 6.92
CA PHE A 117 -9.13 -0.23 8.32
C PHE A 117 -10.12 -1.36 8.58
N ASP A 118 -11.37 -1.21 8.12
CA ASP A 118 -12.41 -2.24 8.30
C ASP A 118 -12.03 -3.54 7.59
N LEU A 119 -11.52 -3.47 6.35
CA LEU A 119 -11.01 -4.63 5.61
C LEU A 119 -9.90 -5.36 6.37
N LEU A 120 -8.93 -4.62 6.94
CA LEU A 120 -7.87 -5.23 7.72
C LEU A 120 -8.39 -5.83 9.03
N ALA A 121 -9.35 -5.18 9.68
CA ALA A 121 -9.97 -5.65 10.92
C ALA A 121 -10.79 -6.93 10.75
N GLU A 122 -11.40 -7.12 9.59
CA GLU A 122 -12.19 -8.31 9.25
C GLU A 122 -11.34 -9.45 8.65
N SER A 123 -10.06 -9.19 8.37
CA SER A 123 -9.15 -10.17 7.78
C SER A 123 -8.54 -11.16 8.78
N ASP A 124 -7.95 -12.24 8.27
CA ASP A 124 -7.18 -13.21 9.05
C ASP A 124 -5.76 -12.72 9.42
N TRP A 125 -5.46 -11.43 9.25
CA TRP A 125 -4.15 -10.88 9.60
C TRP A 125 -3.90 -11.03 11.10
N SER A 126 -2.80 -11.71 11.45
CA SER A 126 -2.45 -12.02 12.84
C SER A 126 -1.84 -10.84 13.62
N GLY A 127 -1.68 -9.68 12.97
CA GLY A 127 -1.17 -8.47 13.60
C GLY A 127 -2.15 -7.89 14.60
N ARG A 128 -1.63 -7.09 15.53
CA ARG A 128 -2.47 -6.40 16.50
C ARG A 128 -3.06 -5.14 15.88
N LEU A 129 -4.34 -5.18 15.51
CA LEU A 129 -5.07 -3.99 15.08
C LEU A 129 -5.85 -3.40 16.27
N LEU A 130 -5.43 -2.22 16.71
CA LEU A 130 -6.15 -1.44 17.72
C LEU A 130 -6.85 -0.27 17.05
N VAL A 131 -8.07 0.03 17.47
CA VAL A 131 -8.73 1.30 17.14
C VAL A 131 -7.93 2.42 17.82
N PRO A 132 -7.26 3.30 17.07
CA PRO A 132 -6.46 4.36 17.65
C PRO A 132 -7.35 5.46 18.24
N ASP A 133 -6.86 6.13 19.28
CA ASP A 133 -7.48 7.38 19.73
C ASP A 133 -7.05 8.57 18.85
N THR A 134 -7.71 9.71 19.02
CA THR A 134 -7.40 10.93 18.24
C THR A 134 -5.95 11.36 18.37
N ALA A 135 -5.34 11.21 19.55
CA ALA A 135 -3.97 11.63 19.80
C ALA A 135 -2.96 10.76 19.04
N ALA A 136 -3.22 9.45 18.97
CA ALA A 136 -2.44 8.50 18.20
C ALA A 136 -2.53 8.79 16.70
N VAL A 137 -3.73 9.06 16.17
CA VAL A 137 -3.93 9.44 14.76
C VAL A 137 -3.20 10.75 14.42
N ASP A 138 -3.33 11.77 15.28
CA ASP A 138 -2.64 13.05 15.09
C ASP A 138 -1.12 12.90 15.16
N ARG A 139 -0.61 12.02 16.02
CA ARG A 139 0.82 11.68 16.08
C ARG A 139 1.26 10.98 14.80
N ALA A 140 0.52 9.97 14.33
CA ALA A 140 0.81 9.27 13.08
C ALA A 140 0.85 10.23 11.88
N ARG A 141 -0.11 11.16 11.77
CA ARG A 141 -0.10 12.21 10.74
C ARG A 141 1.18 13.06 10.77
N ARG A 142 1.61 13.50 11.95
CA ARG A 142 2.86 14.28 12.10
C ARG A 142 4.09 13.47 11.71
N LEU A 143 4.14 12.20 12.07
CA LEU A 143 5.24 11.30 11.71
C LEU A 143 5.32 11.08 10.21
N LEU A 144 4.18 10.87 9.53
CA LEU A 144 4.12 10.74 8.08
C LEU A 144 4.58 12.02 7.37
N VAL A 145 4.19 13.21 7.85
CA VAL A 145 4.68 14.49 7.31
C VAL A 145 6.20 14.60 7.46
N ARG A 146 6.73 14.34 8.67
CA ARG A 146 8.18 14.37 8.92
C ARG A 146 8.94 13.36 8.06
N LEU A 147 8.39 12.15 7.87
CA LEU A 147 9.02 11.13 7.04
C LEU A 147 9.13 11.59 5.59
N ARG A 148 8.10 12.26 5.07
CA ARG A 148 8.14 12.87 3.73
C ARG A 148 9.20 13.97 3.64
N GLU A 149 9.33 14.82 4.65
CA GLU A 149 10.32 15.91 4.68
C GLU A 149 11.78 15.43 4.69
N VAL A 150 12.05 14.27 5.30
CA VAL A 150 13.41 13.70 5.38
C VAL A 150 13.85 13.07 4.04
N ASP A 151 12.90 12.80 3.14
CA ASP A 151 13.15 12.06 1.89
C ASP A 151 12.77 12.85 0.63
N LEU A 152 12.78 14.19 0.74
CA LEU A 152 12.65 15.16 -0.36
C LEU A 152 14.01 15.72 -0.80
#